data_AF-A0A529HJG1-F1
#
_entry.id   AF-A0A529HJG1-F1
#
_cell.length_a   1.000
_cell.length_b   1.000
_cell.length_c   1.000
_cell.angle_alpha   90.00
_cell.angle_beta   90.00
_cell.angle_gamma   90.00
#
_symmetry.space_group_name_H-M   'P 1'
#
loop_
_entity.id
_entity.type
_entity.pdbx_description
1 polymer ?
#
loop_
_entity_poly.entity_id
_entity_poly.type
_entity_poly.pdbx_seq_one_letter_code
_entity_poly.pdbx_strand_id
1 'polypeptide(L)'
;LGIGGLVGQGQEDLLLGLYGAIPARTVSATVNGVSGLPGNVPKANALGLAYVPADRKREGLHLIHPIITNMMLPSLARLSSLKLRSRKAERQKGR
;
A
#
# COMPACT_ATOMS: atom_id res chain seq x y z
N LEU A 1 11.88 -5.27 13.89
CA LEU A 1 12.06 -6.65 13.35
C LEU A 1 12.69 -6.54 11.97
N GLY A 2 13.67 -7.40 11.66
CA GLY A 2 14.21 -7.54 10.31
C GLY A 2 14.06 -8.98 9.82
N ILE A 3 13.77 -9.15 8.54
CA ILE A 3 13.67 -10.45 7.87
C ILE A 3 14.77 -10.49 6.81
N GLY A 4 15.71 -11.42 6.97
CA GLY A 4 16.88 -11.55 6.09
C GLY A 4 16.94 -12.91 5.40
N GLY A 5 17.72 -12.98 4.33
CA GLY A 5 18.06 -14.20 3.58
C GLY A 5 18.66 -13.84 2.21
N LEU A 6 18.93 -14.84 1.38
CA LEU A 6 19.41 -14.60 0.02
C LEU A 6 18.29 -14.08 -0.89
N VAL A 7 18.68 -13.44 -1.99
CA VAL A 7 17.74 -13.03 -3.04
C VAL A 7 16.98 -14.26 -3.53
N GLY A 8 15.65 -14.16 -3.62
CA GLY A 8 14.78 -15.25 -4.06
C GLY A 8 14.37 -16.25 -2.97
N GLN A 9 14.67 -15.99 -1.69
CA GLN A 9 14.22 -16.84 -0.57
C GLN A 9 12.85 -16.43 0.00
N GLY A 10 12.05 -15.66 -0.75
CA GLY A 10 10.64 -15.40 -0.42
C GLY A 10 10.41 -14.32 0.63
N GLN A 11 11.38 -13.46 0.95
CA GLN A 11 11.16 -12.34 1.87
C GLN A 11 10.12 -11.36 1.32
N GLU A 12 10.18 -11.10 0.00
CA GLU A 12 9.20 -10.27 -0.69
C GLU A 12 7.82 -10.94 -0.70
N ASP A 13 7.75 -12.22 -1.08
CA ASP A 13 6.52 -13.00 -1.08
C ASP A 13 5.87 -13.04 0.32
N LEU A 14 6.67 -13.16 1.37
CA LEU A 14 6.19 -13.11 2.75
C LEU A 14 5.52 -11.76 3.04
N LEU A 15 6.16 -10.64 2.70
CA LEU A 15 5.57 -9.31 2.92
C LEU A 15 4.32 -9.09 2.08
N LEU A 16 4.32 -9.53 0.82
CA LEU A 16 3.17 -9.46 -0.07
C LEU A 16 2.01 -10.32 0.45
N GLY A 17 2.30 -11.50 0.97
CA GLY A 17 1.31 -12.40 1.58
C GLY A 17 0.70 -11.84 2.86
N LEU A 18 1.53 -11.27 3.74
CA LEU A 18 1.07 -10.59 4.96
C LEU A 18 0.18 -9.38 4.64
N TYR A 19 0.50 -8.65 3.56
CA TYR A 19 -0.29 -7.51 3.08
C TYR A 19 -1.54 -7.92 2.29
N GLY A 20 -1.69 -9.20 1.94
CA GLY A 20 -2.80 -9.71 1.14
C GLY A 20 -2.72 -9.36 -0.36
N ALA A 21 -1.53 -9.07 -0.88
CA ALA A 21 -1.30 -8.88 -2.32
C ALA A 21 -1.21 -10.22 -3.06
N ILE A 22 -0.78 -11.28 -2.38
CA ILE A 22 -0.77 -12.66 -2.89
C ILE A 22 -1.45 -13.61 -1.88
N PRO A 23 -1.91 -14.80 -2.30
CA PRO A 23 -2.48 -15.79 -1.38
C PRO A 23 -1.48 -16.21 -0.30
N ALA A 24 -1.91 -16.23 0.96
CA ALA A 24 -1.11 -16.65 2.10
C ALA A 24 -1.96 -17.44 3.11
N ARG A 25 -1.30 -18.31 3.89
CA ARG A 25 -1.93 -19.08 4.97
C ARG A 25 -1.07 -18.99 6.22
N THR A 26 -1.73 -18.96 7.37
CA THR A 26 -1.10 -19.00 8.69
C THR A 26 -2.01 -19.79 9.64
N VAL A 27 -1.44 -20.33 10.71
CA VAL A 27 -2.21 -20.94 11.80
C VAL A 27 -2.91 -19.85 12.62
N SER A 28 -2.22 -18.74 12.87
CA SER A 28 -2.76 -17.59 13.57
C SER A 28 -2.08 -16.30 13.13
N ALA A 29 -2.82 -15.20 13.23
CA ALA A 29 -2.31 -13.85 13.05
C ALA A 29 -3.22 -12.88 13.79
N THR A 30 -2.66 -11.76 14.23
CA THR A 30 -3.42 -10.62 14.72
C THR A 30 -2.83 -9.37 14.09
N VAL A 31 -3.65 -8.60 13.38
CA VAL A 31 -3.25 -7.37 12.71
C VAL A 31 -4.02 -6.23 13.36
N ASN A 32 -3.31 -5.32 14.04
CA ASN A 32 -3.89 -4.17 14.73
C ASN A 32 -5.12 -4.53 15.60
N GLY A 33 -5.00 -5.63 16.37
CA GLY A 33 -6.05 -6.12 17.26
C GLY A 33 -7.13 -6.99 16.59
N VAL A 34 -7.12 -7.13 15.26
CA VAL A 34 -8.06 -7.96 14.51
C VAL A 34 -7.45 -9.34 14.22
N SER A 35 -8.17 -10.41 14.54
CA SER A 35 -7.72 -11.78 14.29
C SER A 35 -7.75 -12.12 12.79
N GLY A 36 -6.71 -12.82 12.34
CA GLY A 36 -6.52 -13.30 10.97
C GLY A 36 -5.67 -12.38 10.09
N LEU A 37 -5.29 -12.89 8.92
CA LEU A 37 -4.65 -12.10 7.86
C LEU A 37 -5.68 -11.20 7.14
N PRO A 38 -5.24 -10.08 6.53
CA PRO A 38 -6.14 -9.22 5.77
C PRO A 38 -6.78 -9.94 4.58
N GLY A 39 -6.04 -10.83 3.91
CA GLY A 39 -6.52 -11.64 2.78
C GLY A 39 -6.71 -10.89 1.45
N ASN A 40 -6.72 -9.55 1.49
CA ASN A 40 -6.62 -8.69 0.30
C ASN A 40 -6.10 -7.28 0.69
N VAL A 41 -5.58 -6.56 -0.30
CA VAL A 41 -5.02 -5.20 -0.13
C VAL A 41 -6.01 -4.18 0.44
N PRO A 42 -7.29 -4.09 -0.01
CA PRO A 42 -8.25 -3.15 0.58
C PRO A 42 -8.47 -3.37 2.09
N LYS A 43 -8.57 -4.63 2.53
CA LYS A 43 -8.72 -4.97 3.95
C LYS A 43 -7.44 -4.67 4.73
N ALA A 44 -6.25 -4.87 4.15
CA ALA A 44 -4.99 -4.50 4.79
C ALA A 44 -4.91 -2.98 5.04
N ASN A 45 -5.28 -2.18 4.04
CA ASN A 45 -5.37 -0.72 4.17
C ASN A 45 -6.39 -0.29 5.23
N ALA A 46 -7.56 -0.93 5.29
CA ALA A 46 -8.58 -0.65 6.30
C ALA A 46 -8.11 -0.98 7.73
N LEU A 47 -7.22 -1.97 7.85
CA LEU A 47 -6.54 -2.30 9.11
C LEU A 47 -5.37 -1.34 9.41
N GLY A 48 -5.03 -0.40 8.53
CA GLY A 48 -3.94 0.56 8.73
C GLY A 48 -2.55 0.05 8.30
N LEU A 49 -2.48 -1.01 7.50
CA LEU A 49 -1.23 -1.47 6.90
C LEU A 49 -0.93 -0.73 5.60
N ALA A 50 0.35 -0.59 5.29
CA ALA A 50 0.84 -0.15 3.99
C ALA A 50 2.05 -0.99 3.59
N TYR A 51 2.12 -1.36 2.30
CA TYR A 51 3.28 -2.02 1.72
C TYR A 51 4.14 -1.01 0.97
N VAL A 52 5.46 -1.09 1.18
CA VAL A 52 6.44 -0.27 0.50
C VAL A 52 7.44 -1.21 -0.19
N PRO A 53 7.46 -1.25 -1.53
CA PRO A 53 8.32 -2.17 -2.26
C PRO A 53 9.80 -1.84 -2.09
N ALA A 54 10.65 -2.84 -2.35
CA ALA A 54 12.10 -2.65 -2.35
C ALA A 54 12.52 -1.68 -3.47
N ASP A 55 12.02 -1.88 -4.69
CA ASP A 55 12.22 -0.96 -5.81
C ASP A 55 11.04 0.02 -5.97
N ARG A 56 11.04 1.05 -5.13
CA ARG A 56 10.02 2.12 -5.18
C ARG A 56 9.97 2.85 -6.53
N LYS A 57 11.08 2.92 -7.28
CA LYS A 57 11.11 3.64 -8.55
C LYS A 57 10.34 2.88 -9.62
N ARG A 58 10.40 1.56 -9.60
CA ARG A 58 9.73 0.71 -10.58
C ARG A 58 8.30 0.35 -10.18
N GLU A 59 8.05 0.16 -8.89
CA GLU A 59 6.79 -0.44 -8.42
C GLU A 59 5.96 0.48 -7.52
N GLY A 60 6.57 1.51 -6.92
CA GLY A 60 5.93 2.35 -5.91
C GLY A 60 5.61 3.77 -6.34
N LEU A 61 6.09 4.23 -7.51
CA LEU A 61 6.05 5.63 -7.91
C LEU A 61 5.71 5.79 -9.39
N HIS A 62 4.86 6.77 -9.68
CA HIS A 62 4.61 7.26 -11.04
C HIS A 62 5.63 8.36 -11.35
N LEU A 63 6.79 7.98 -11.90
CA LEU A 63 7.94 8.87 -12.06
C LEU A 63 7.72 10.05 -13.03
N ILE A 64 6.77 9.94 -13.96
CA ILE A 64 6.41 11.02 -14.89
C ILE A 64 5.58 12.12 -14.21
N HIS A 65 5.19 11.94 -12.94
CA HIS A 65 4.35 12.86 -12.21
C HIS A 65 5.06 13.47 -11.00
N PRO A 66 4.70 14.71 -10.62
CA PRO A 66 5.22 15.34 -9.41
C PRO A 66 4.94 14.54 -8.13
N ILE A 67 5.72 14.82 -7.08
CA ILE A 67 5.56 14.23 -5.73
C ILE A 67 4.12 14.39 -5.22
N ILE A 68 3.54 15.59 -5.35
CA ILE A 68 2.18 15.88 -4.91
C ILE A 68 1.16 14.94 -5.55
N THR A 69 1.32 14.60 -6.84
CA THR A 69 0.40 13.69 -7.52
C THR A 69 0.53 12.29 -6.93
N ASN A 70 1.76 11.79 -6.74
CA ASN A 70 2.02 10.50 -6.12
C ASN A 70 1.42 10.39 -4.72
N MET A 71 1.54 11.44 -3.90
CA MET A 71 0.94 11.49 -2.56
C MET A 71 -0.59 11.45 -2.58
N MET A 72 -1.22 12.04 -3.60
CA MET A 72 -2.68 12.13 -3.68
C MET A 72 -3.33 10.87 -4.31
N LEU A 73 -2.60 10.08 -5.10
CA LEU A 73 -3.14 8.90 -5.81
C LEU A 73 -3.93 7.92 -4.91
N PRO A 74 -3.45 7.51 -3.72
CA PRO A 74 -4.18 6.57 -2.86
C PRO A 74 -5.51 7.10 -2.32
N SER A 75 -5.67 8.43 -2.27
CA SER A 75 -6.92 9.09 -1.88
C SER A 75 -7.91 9.25 -3.04
N LEU A 76 -7.43 9.14 -4.28
CA LEU A 76 -8.22 9.44 -5.47
C LEU A 76 -9.39 8.45 -5.65
N ALA A 77 -9.20 7.18 -5.30
CA ALA A 77 -10.26 6.17 -5.32
C ALA A 77 -11.44 6.46 -4.36
N ARG A 78 -11.21 7.31 -3.34
CA ARG A 78 -12.24 7.71 -2.36
C ARG A 78 -12.96 9.00 -2.77
N LEU A 79 -12.49 9.68 -3.81
CA LEU A 79 -13.10 10.91 -4.31
C LEU A 79 -14.15 10.51 -5.36
N SER A 80 -15.42 10.86 -5.14
CA SER A 80 -16.49 10.49 -6.06
C SER A 80 -16.18 11.03 -7.46
N SER A 81 -16.23 10.16 -8.45
CA SER A 81 -16.07 10.48 -9.86
C SER A 81 -17.08 11.57 -10.26
N LEU A 82 -16.61 12.58 -11.01
CA LEU A 82 -17.34 13.67 -11.70
C LEU A 82 -17.26 15.10 -11.13
N LYS A 83 -16.61 15.38 -9.99
CA LYS A 83 -16.39 16.79 -9.59
C LYS A 83 -15.14 17.39 -10.27
N LEU A 84 -15.31 18.53 -10.94
CA LEU A 84 -14.21 19.33 -11.51
C LEU A 84 -13.17 19.64 -10.42
N ARG A 85 -11.94 19.18 -10.64
CA ARG A 85 -10.83 19.33 -9.69
C ARG A 85 -10.24 20.73 -9.79
N SER A 86 -10.08 21.39 -8.64
CA SER A 86 -9.32 22.64 -8.55
C SER A 86 -7.86 22.33 -8.21
N ARG A 87 -6.94 22.62 -9.14
CA ARG A 87 -5.49 22.52 -8.89
C ARG A 87 -5.04 23.30 -7.66
N LYS A 88 -5.75 24.38 -7.32
CA LYS A 88 -5.46 25.21 -6.13
C LYS A 88 -5.79 24.46 -4.83
N ALA A 89 -6.92 23.75 -4.80
CA ALA A 89 -7.36 22.99 -3.62
C ALA A 89 -6.46 21.78 -3.33
N GLU A 90 -5.84 21.18 -4.34
CA GLU A 90 -4.95 20.02 -4.18
C GLU A 90 -3.61 20.38 -3.57
N ARG A 91 -3.05 21.54 -3.94
CA ARG A 91 -1.81 22.05 -3.32
C ARG A 91 -1.96 22.28 -1.81
N GLN A 92 -3.18 22.51 -1.34
CA GLN A 92 -3.46 22.79 0.05
C GLN A 92 -3.66 21.52 0.89
N LYS A 93 -4.02 20.38 0.27
CA LYS A 93 -4.19 19.08 0.94
C LYS A 93 -2.91 18.26 1.04
N GLY A 94 -1.87 18.59 0.27
CA GLY A 94 -0.57 17.90 0.31
C GLY A 94 0.51 18.60 1.15
N ARG A 95 0.10 19.45 2.09
CA ARG A 95 0.93 19.90 3.22
C ARG A 95 0.53 19.11 4.45
#